data_AF-A0A0M1JC00-F1
#
_entry.id   AF-A0A0M1JC00-F1
#
_cell.length_a   1.000
_cell.length_b   1.000
_cell.length_c   1.000
_cell.angle_alpha   90.00
_cell.angle_beta   90.00
_cell.angle_gamma   90.00
#
_symmetry.space_group_name_H-M   'P 1'
#
loop_
_entity.id
_entity.type
_entity.pdbx_description
1 polymer ?
#
loop_
_entity_poly.entity_id
_entity_poly.type
_entity_poly.pdbx_seq_one_letter_code
_entity_poly.pdbx_strand_id
1 'polypeptide(L)'
;MKQEIEGLRLQLVAKDEQLTAKDEQLVTQQKQVAEQDKKIKILFFRPTKEKTYQAHIHSMIGGQREFYMAGPYPGYVDVLTDHMVIEVKRVQNVGNACGQLLHYRAKLKGTEHEDKAYVVYLFGKVTAEEREVLETMADLANFQLMLHKEIRDFVDADELNKANVFDITVDKDLGPADHNE
;
A
#
# COMPACT_ATOMS: atom_id res chain seq x y z
N MET A 1 47.58 -24.34 -41.80
CA MET A 1 47.32 -22.89 -42.00
C MET A 1 45.97 -22.56 -42.65
N LYS A 2 45.73 -22.64 -43.97
CA LYS A 2 44.44 -22.19 -44.55
C LYS A 2 43.21 -22.95 -44.02
N GLN A 3 43.27 -24.29 -43.94
CA GLN A 3 42.17 -25.12 -43.40
C GLN A 3 41.93 -24.89 -41.90
N GLU A 4 42.98 -24.55 -41.16
CA GLU A 4 42.94 -24.32 -39.72
C GLU A 4 42.30 -22.97 -39.39
N ILE A 5 42.62 -21.94 -40.18
CA ILE A 5 41.95 -20.62 -40.12
C ILE A 5 40.47 -20.75 -40.43
N GLU A 6 40.10 -21.56 -41.43
CA GLU A 6 38.70 -21.77 -41.79
C GLU A 6 37.93 -22.53 -40.70
N GLY A 7 38.57 -23.54 -40.08
CA GLY A 7 38.02 -24.22 -38.91
C GLY A 7 37.76 -23.29 -37.72
N LEU A 8 38.70 -22.38 -37.44
CA LEU A 8 38.54 -21.38 -36.37
C LEU A 8 37.44 -20.36 -36.67
N ARG A 9 37.28 -19.93 -37.94
CA ARG A 9 36.18 -19.04 -38.35
C ARG A 9 34.81 -19.67 -38.14
N LEU A 10 34.65 -20.94 -38.54
CA LEU A 10 33.40 -21.67 -38.34
C LEU A 10 33.07 -21.83 -36.85
N GLN A 11 34.08 -22.07 -36.00
CA GLN A 11 33.89 -22.12 -34.55
C GLN A 11 33.51 -20.75 -33.96
N LEU A 12 34.06 -19.66 -34.48
CA LEU A 12 33.73 -18.30 -34.03
C LEU A 12 32.27 -17.97 -34.36
N VAL A 13 31.83 -18.22 -35.60
CA VAL A 13 30.43 -18.01 -36.03
C VAL A 13 29.48 -18.84 -35.17
N ALA A 14 29.79 -20.11 -34.94
CA ALA A 14 28.96 -20.97 -34.09
C ALA A 14 28.88 -20.49 -32.64
N LYS A 15 29.95 -19.90 -32.09
CA LYS A 15 29.94 -19.29 -30.75
C LYS A 15 29.14 -17.99 -30.71
N ASP A 16 29.25 -17.15 -31.73
CA ASP A 16 28.49 -15.89 -31.83
C ASP A 16 26.99 -16.14 -31.96
N GLU A 17 26.59 -17.15 -32.74
CA GLU A 17 25.20 -17.60 -32.82
C GLU A 17 24.68 -18.11 -31.48
N GLN A 18 25.49 -18.89 -30.75
CA GLN A 18 25.15 -19.34 -29.39
C GLN A 18 25.03 -18.20 -28.38
N LEU A 19 25.90 -17.19 -28.46
CA LEU A 19 25.85 -16.01 -27.60
C LEU A 19 24.59 -15.21 -27.89
N THR A 20 24.28 -14.98 -29.16
CA THR A 20 23.07 -14.25 -29.58
C THR A 20 21.80 -14.95 -29.07
N ALA A 21 21.71 -16.27 -29.22
CA ALA A 21 20.57 -17.04 -28.69
C ALA A 21 20.45 -16.96 -27.16
N LYS A 22 21.58 -16.95 -26.44
CA LYS A 22 21.58 -16.77 -24.98
C LYS A 22 21.16 -15.36 -24.57
N ASP A 23 21.59 -14.34 -25.30
CA ASP A 23 21.20 -12.95 -25.02
C ASP A 23 19.70 -12.74 -25.22
N GLU A 24 19.11 -13.30 -26.28
CA GLU A 24 17.66 -13.27 -26.50
C GLU A 24 16.89 -13.99 -25.38
N GLN A 25 17.42 -15.13 -24.91
CA GLN A 25 16.86 -15.85 -23.78
C GLN A 25 16.93 -15.04 -22.48
N LEU A 26 18.05 -14.37 -22.21
CA LEU A 26 18.24 -13.52 -21.03
C LEU A 26 17.28 -12.33 -21.05
N VAL A 27 17.13 -11.64 -22.17
CA VAL A 27 16.17 -10.52 -22.31
C VAL A 27 14.74 -10.99 -22.04
N THR A 28 14.39 -12.18 -22.53
CA THR A 28 13.06 -12.76 -22.30
C THR A 28 12.85 -13.10 -20.82
N GLN A 29 13.83 -13.73 -20.18
CA GLN A 29 13.79 -14.03 -18.75
C GLN A 29 13.70 -12.75 -17.90
N GLN A 30 14.44 -11.70 -18.24
CA GLN A 30 14.38 -10.42 -17.54
C GLN A 30 12.98 -9.79 -17.60
N LYS A 31 12.30 -9.85 -18.75
CA LYS A 31 10.91 -9.39 -18.88
C LYS A 31 9.97 -10.20 -17.99
N GLN A 32 10.12 -11.53 -17.96
CA GLN A 32 9.31 -12.41 -17.13
C GLN A 32 9.52 -12.15 -15.64
N VAL A 33 10.77 -11.96 -15.19
CA VAL A 33 11.09 -11.61 -13.81
C VAL A 33 10.44 -10.26 -13.44
N ALA A 34 10.55 -9.25 -14.30
CA ALA A 34 9.94 -7.94 -14.05
C ALA A 34 8.40 -8.01 -13.94
N GLU A 35 7.74 -8.86 -14.73
CA GLU A 35 6.30 -9.11 -14.62
C GLU A 35 5.93 -9.87 -13.34
N GLN A 36 6.73 -10.88 -12.96
CA GLN A 36 6.53 -11.62 -11.71
C GLN A 36 6.73 -10.71 -10.50
N ASP A 37 7.73 -9.84 -10.50
CA ASP A 37 7.97 -8.87 -9.43
C ASP A 37 6.78 -7.92 -9.27
N LYS A 38 6.19 -7.44 -10.37
CA LYS A 38 4.96 -6.63 -10.30
C LYS A 38 3.80 -7.41 -9.68
N LYS A 39 3.62 -8.69 -10.05
CA LYS A 39 2.57 -9.54 -9.49
C LYS A 39 2.80 -9.82 -8.00
N ILE A 40 4.03 -10.14 -7.59
CA ILE A 40 4.41 -10.32 -6.19
C ILE A 40 4.14 -9.05 -5.40
N LYS A 41 4.54 -7.88 -5.94
CA LYS A 41 4.26 -6.58 -5.28
C LYS A 41 2.78 -6.40 -5.03
N ILE A 42 1.91 -6.67 -5.99
CA ILE A 42 0.45 -6.58 -5.82
C ILE A 42 -0.05 -7.59 -4.78
N LEU A 43 0.39 -8.85 -4.85
CA LEU A 43 -0.05 -9.92 -3.94
C LEU A 43 0.31 -9.65 -2.46
N PHE A 44 1.46 -9.04 -2.21
CA PHE A 44 1.92 -8.71 -0.87
C PHE A 44 1.70 -7.24 -0.48
N PHE A 45 1.06 -6.46 -1.35
CA PHE A 45 0.77 -5.06 -1.07
C PHE A 45 -0.17 -4.96 0.11
N ARG A 46 0.19 -4.09 1.06
CA ARG A 46 -0.64 -3.77 2.22
C ARG A 46 -0.78 -2.26 2.25
N PRO A 47 -1.98 -1.72 1.94
CA PRO A 47 -2.19 -0.30 2.01
C PRO A 47 -1.86 0.23 3.39
N THR A 48 -1.24 1.40 3.41
CA THR A 48 -0.82 2.00 4.67
C THR A 48 -1.43 3.38 4.87
N LYS A 49 -1.76 4.14 3.83
CA LYS A 49 -2.34 5.49 4.01
C LYS A 49 -3.82 5.38 4.37
N GLU A 50 -4.24 6.30 5.24
CA GLU A 50 -5.63 6.43 5.68
C GLU A 50 -6.57 6.67 4.49
N LYS A 51 -6.15 7.49 3.51
CA LYS A 51 -6.93 7.80 2.30
C LYS A 51 -7.35 6.56 1.50
N THR A 52 -6.53 5.52 1.46
CA THR A 52 -6.87 4.28 0.76
C THR A 52 -7.97 3.51 1.51
N TYR A 53 -7.93 3.49 2.84
CA TYR A 53 -9.01 2.91 3.65
C TYR A 53 -10.29 3.76 3.62
N GLN A 54 -10.18 5.09 3.57
CA GLN A 54 -11.33 5.98 3.37
C GLN A 54 -12.02 5.69 2.04
N ALA A 55 -11.25 5.57 0.96
CA ALA A 55 -11.78 5.21 -0.36
C ALA A 55 -12.41 3.82 -0.36
N HIS A 56 -11.80 2.85 0.31
CA HIS A 56 -12.33 1.50 0.44
C HIS A 56 -13.66 1.47 1.19
N ILE A 57 -13.76 2.08 2.37
CA ILE A 57 -15.01 2.16 3.13
C ILE A 57 -16.10 2.83 2.31
N HIS A 58 -15.80 4.00 1.73
CA HIS A 58 -16.72 4.70 0.86
C HIS A 58 -17.21 3.82 -0.31
N SER A 59 -16.35 2.99 -0.90
CA SER A 59 -16.76 2.06 -1.97
C SER A 59 -17.71 0.96 -1.48
N MET A 60 -17.63 0.58 -0.21
CA MET A 60 -18.49 -0.47 0.39
C MET A 60 -19.84 0.06 0.85
N ILE A 61 -19.88 1.26 1.45
CA ILE A 61 -21.08 1.78 2.13
C ILE A 61 -21.64 3.07 1.51
N GLY A 62 -20.96 3.63 0.51
CA GLY A 62 -21.33 4.91 -0.11
C GLY A 62 -21.10 6.11 0.82
N GLY A 63 -21.93 7.14 0.62
CA GLY A 63 -21.87 8.40 1.37
C GLY A 63 -21.01 9.48 0.70
N GLN A 64 -20.77 10.56 1.43
CA GLN A 64 -19.90 11.66 1.05
C GLN A 64 -18.53 11.50 1.70
N ARG A 65 -17.46 11.62 0.91
CA ARG A 65 -16.08 11.68 1.42
C ARG A 65 -15.68 13.11 1.76
N GLU A 66 -14.79 13.24 2.73
CA GLU A 66 -14.17 14.51 3.12
C GLU A 66 -15.25 15.61 3.33
N PHE A 67 -16.28 15.30 4.12
CA PHE A 67 -17.38 16.23 4.40
C PHE A 67 -16.87 17.37 5.28
N TYR A 68 -16.93 18.59 4.76
CA TYR A 68 -16.44 19.78 5.44
C TYR A 68 -17.46 20.34 6.43
N MET A 69 -17.06 20.44 7.70
CA MET A 69 -17.80 21.16 8.75
C MET A 69 -17.21 22.55 8.94
N ALA A 70 -17.98 23.57 8.56
CA ALA A 70 -17.58 24.97 8.70
C ALA A 70 -17.73 25.51 10.15
N GLY A 71 -17.30 26.76 10.35
CA GLY A 71 -17.42 27.49 11.62
C GLY A 71 -16.22 27.31 12.57
N PRO A 72 -16.35 27.69 13.86
CA PRO A 72 -15.24 27.65 14.83
C PRO A 72 -14.72 26.23 15.01
N TYR A 73 -13.41 25.97 14.91
CA TYR A 73 -12.87 24.60 14.82
C TYR A 73 -13.39 23.85 13.59
N PRO A 74 -13.08 24.32 12.36
CA PRO A 74 -13.49 23.62 11.16
C PRO A 74 -12.76 22.27 11.02
N GLY A 75 -13.35 21.32 10.30
CA GLY A 75 -12.78 19.99 10.12
C GLY A 75 -13.44 19.23 8.98
N TYR A 76 -12.87 18.07 8.67
CA TYR A 76 -13.37 17.18 7.64
C TYR A 76 -13.70 15.83 8.26
N VAL A 77 -14.94 15.37 8.08
CA VAL A 77 -15.31 13.97 8.36
C VAL A 77 -14.84 13.13 7.18
N ASP A 78 -14.15 12.02 7.46
CA ASP A 78 -13.61 11.16 6.41
C ASP A 78 -14.70 10.58 5.51
N VAL A 79 -15.75 9.98 6.10
CA VAL A 79 -16.93 9.47 5.38
C VAL A 79 -18.20 9.79 6.18
N LEU A 80 -19.18 10.40 5.51
CA LEU A 80 -20.50 10.70 6.04
C LEU A 80 -21.57 9.98 5.22
N THR A 81 -22.36 9.12 5.84
CA THR A 81 -23.51 8.45 5.22
C THR A 81 -24.82 8.94 5.84
N ASP A 82 -25.97 8.45 5.38
CA ASP A 82 -27.27 8.77 5.97
C ASP A 82 -27.41 8.29 7.42
N HIS A 83 -26.59 7.32 7.83
CA HIS A 83 -26.69 6.70 9.16
C HIS A 83 -25.42 6.83 10.00
N MET A 84 -24.29 7.24 9.42
CA MET A 84 -22.99 7.16 10.09
C MET A 84 -22.11 8.38 9.82
N VAL A 85 -21.36 8.78 10.85
CA VAL A 85 -20.22 9.70 10.80
C VAL A 85 -18.98 8.85 11.10
N ILE A 86 -18.07 8.72 10.13
CA ILE A 86 -16.98 7.75 10.20
C ILE A 86 -15.65 8.48 10.14
N GLU A 87 -14.76 8.15 11.08
CA GLU A 87 -13.35 8.57 11.08
C GLU A 87 -12.45 7.35 10.88
N VAL A 88 -11.51 7.44 9.95
CA VAL A 88 -10.68 6.32 9.51
C VAL A 88 -9.24 6.56 9.96
N LYS A 89 -8.72 5.70 10.83
CA LYS A 89 -7.35 5.82 11.35
C LYS A 89 -6.61 4.49 11.38
N ARG A 90 -5.28 4.59 11.34
CA ARG A 90 -4.44 3.48 11.81
C ARG A 90 -4.74 3.21 13.29
N VAL A 91 -4.66 1.95 13.71
CA VAL A 91 -4.89 1.58 15.12
C VAL A 91 -4.03 2.38 16.10
N GLN A 92 -2.77 2.69 15.75
CA GLN A 92 -1.88 3.48 16.61
C GLN A 92 -2.37 4.92 16.85
N ASN A 93 -3.28 5.41 16.00
CA ASN A 93 -3.83 6.76 16.04
C ASN A 93 -5.27 6.78 16.62
N VAL A 94 -5.70 5.74 17.34
CA VAL A 94 -7.05 5.66 17.92
C VAL A 94 -7.41 6.87 18.79
N GLY A 95 -6.46 7.39 19.59
CA GLY A 95 -6.70 8.57 20.41
C GLY A 95 -7.12 9.80 19.58
N ASN A 96 -6.49 9.98 18.42
CA ASN A 96 -6.85 11.04 17.48
C ASN A 96 -8.24 10.80 16.88
N ALA A 97 -8.55 9.56 16.49
CA ALA A 97 -9.85 9.19 15.93
C ALA A 97 -10.99 9.50 16.92
N CYS A 98 -10.83 9.10 18.19
CA CYS A 98 -11.80 9.36 19.24
C CYS A 98 -11.95 10.87 19.49
N GLY A 99 -10.84 11.61 19.57
CA GLY A 99 -10.86 13.06 19.73
C GLY A 99 -11.59 13.78 18.59
N GLN A 100 -11.37 13.35 17.35
CA GLN A 100 -12.05 13.87 16.17
C GLN A 100 -13.55 13.56 16.20
N LEU A 101 -13.96 12.33 16.49
CA LEU A 101 -15.39 12.00 16.57
C LEU A 101 -16.11 12.73 17.72
N LEU A 102 -15.45 12.93 18.87
CA LEU A 102 -15.99 13.76 19.95
C LEU A 102 -16.20 15.20 19.48
N HIS A 103 -15.22 15.75 18.77
CA HIS A 103 -15.33 17.07 18.17
C HIS A 103 -16.50 17.14 17.17
N TYR A 104 -16.65 16.15 16.29
CA TYR A 104 -17.72 16.10 15.30
C TYR A 104 -19.09 16.01 15.97
N ARG A 105 -19.23 15.19 17.02
CA ARG A 105 -20.48 15.06 17.78
C ARG A 105 -20.88 16.39 18.42
N ALA A 106 -19.93 17.11 18.99
CA ALA A 106 -20.21 18.44 19.55
C ALA A 106 -20.64 19.44 18.47
N LYS A 107 -20.01 19.37 17.29
CA LYS A 107 -20.27 20.24 16.14
C LYS A 107 -21.61 20.01 15.45
N LEU A 108 -22.00 18.74 15.34
CA LEU A 108 -23.17 18.30 14.59
C LEU A 108 -24.42 18.24 15.47
N LYS A 109 -24.32 18.61 16.74
CA LYS A 109 -25.47 18.77 17.63
C LYS A 109 -26.44 19.82 17.09
N GLY A 110 -27.73 19.48 17.05
CA GLY A 110 -28.79 20.31 16.49
C GLY A 110 -28.85 20.32 14.96
N THR A 111 -28.06 19.48 14.29
CA THR A 111 -28.11 19.29 12.83
C THR A 111 -28.77 17.97 12.47
N GLU A 112 -29.04 17.75 11.18
CA GLU A 112 -29.56 16.47 10.67
C GLU A 112 -28.59 15.28 10.86
N HIS A 113 -27.38 15.51 11.36
CA HIS A 113 -26.36 14.48 11.62
C HIS A 113 -26.21 14.12 13.11
N GLU A 114 -26.99 14.73 14.02
CA GLU A 114 -26.87 14.52 15.47
C GLU A 114 -27.09 13.04 15.85
N ASP A 115 -28.14 12.42 15.31
CA ASP A 115 -28.58 11.08 15.69
C ASP A 115 -27.88 9.94 14.92
N LYS A 116 -26.89 10.27 14.09
CA LYS A 116 -26.11 9.27 13.34
C LYS A 116 -25.19 8.49 14.28
N ALA A 117 -24.87 7.25 13.91
CA ALA A 117 -23.84 6.48 14.59
C ALA A 117 -22.47 7.11 14.33
N TYR A 118 -21.68 7.32 15.39
CA TYR A 118 -20.30 7.78 15.26
C TYR A 118 -19.38 6.57 15.30
N VAL A 119 -18.67 6.34 14.21
CA VAL A 119 -17.93 5.10 13.98
C VAL A 119 -16.43 5.40 13.92
N VAL A 120 -15.67 4.74 14.78
CA VAL A 120 -14.22 4.67 14.66
C VAL A 120 -13.89 3.48 13.77
N TYR A 121 -13.34 3.73 12.58
CA TYR A 121 -12.79 2.67 11.75
C TYR A 121 -11.28 2.62 11.91
N LEU A 122 -10.78 1.54 12.51
CA LEU A 122 -9.35 1.31 12.70
C LEU A 122 -8.82 0.23 11.77
N PHE A 123 -7.66 0.51 11.17
CA PHE A 123 -6.93 -0.48 10.38
C PHE A 123 -5.51 -0.74 10.89
N GLY A 124 -5.05 -1.97 10.65
CA GLY A 124 -3.75 -2.45 11.07
C GLY A 124 -3.83 -3.74 11.90
N LYS A 125 -2.67 -4.21 12.36
CA LYS A 125 -2.58 -5.37 13.25
C LYS A 125 -3.07 -4.97 14.64
N VAL A 126 -3.96 -5.78 15.19
CA VAL A 126 -4.51 -5.62 16.55
C VAL A 126 -4.40 -6.96 17.26
N THR A 127 -3.77 -6.97 18.43
CA THR A 127 -3.72 -8.14 19.33
C THR A 127 -5.07 -8.35 20.03
N ALA A 128 -5.24 -9.48 20.73
CA ALA A 128 -6.44 -9.72 21.51
C ALA A 128 -6.58 -8.72 22.69
N GLU A 129 -5.47 -8.45 23.38
CA GLU A 129 -5.41 -7.48 24.49
C GLU A 129 -5.70 -6.05 24.02
N GLU A 130 -5.11 -5.64 22.88
CA GLU A 130 -5.39 -4.33 22.30
C GLU A 130 -6.87 -4.20 21.89
N ARG A 131 -7.47 -5.26 21.35
CA ARG A 131 -8.88 -5.26 20.96
C ARG A 131 -9.80 -4.95 22.15
N GLU A 132 -9.58 -5.60 23.30
CA GLU A 132 -10.41 -5.39 24.49
C GLU A 132 -10.34 -3.93 24.96
N VAL A 133 -9.14 -3.34 24.95
CA VAL A 133 -8.96 -1.91 25.27
C VAL A 133 -9.69 -1.02 24.28
N LEU A 134 -9.60 -1.30 22.97
CA LEU A 134 -10.26 -0.52 21.93
C LEU A 134 -11.80 -0.60 22.02
N GLU A 135 -12.33 -1.79 22.27
CA GLU A 135 -13.77 -2.01 22.48
C GLU A 135 -14.26 -1.23 23.71
N THR A 136 -13.52 -1.32 24.83
CA THR A 136 -13.82 -0.54 26.05
C THR A 136 -13.79 0.97 25.80
N MET A 137 -12.80 1.47 25.06
CA MET A 137 -12.71 2.90 24.71
C MET A 137 -13.90 3.36 23.86
N ALA A 138 -14.32 2.54 22.89
CA ALA A 138 -15.45 2.84 22.04
C ALA A 138 -16.76 2.87 22.85
N ASP A 139 -16.98 1.89 23.73
CA ASP A 139 -18.16 1.82 24.60
C ASP A 139 -18.26 3.04 25.53
N LEU A 140 -17.15 3.41 26.19
CA LEU A 140 -17.09 4.57 27.07
C LEU A 140 -17.42 5.88 26.33
N ALA A 141 -17.01 6.00 25.06
CA ALA A 141 -17.29 7.16 24.22
C ALA A 141 -18.62 7.06 23.46
N ASN A 142 -19.37 5.96 23.61
CA ASN A 142 -20.55 5.61 22.82
C ASN A 142 -20.28 5.71 21.31
N PHE A 143 -19.17 5.14 20.86
CA PHE A 143 -18.79 4.99 19.46
C PHE A 143 -18.97 3.55 19.02
N GLN A 144 -19.30 3.34 17.75
CA GLN A 144 -19.20 2.03 17.14
C GLN A 144 -17.76 1.79 16.68
N LEU A 145 -17.21 0.63 17.00
CA LEU A 145 -15.86 0.25 16.59
C LEU A 145 -15.91 -0.69 15.39
N MET A 146 -15.16 -0.36 14.34
CA MET A 146 -14.88 -1.27 13.22
C MET A 146 -13.38 -1.52 13.13
N LEU A 147 -12.98 -2.79 13.20
CA LEU A 147 -11.57 -3.20 13.09
C LEU A 147 -11.35 -3.93 11.77
N HIS A 148 -10.43 -3.43 10.95
CA HIS A 148 -10.09 -4.06 9.68
C HIS A 148 -8.61 -4.40 9.60
N LYS A 149 -8.30 -5.70 9.46
CA LYS A 149 -6.91 -6.16 9.48
C LYS A 149 -6.16 -5.81 8.19
N GLU A 150 -6.70 -6.17 7.02
CA GLU A 150 -6.02 -6.05 5.73
C GLU A 150 -7.03 -5.94 4.58
N ILE A 151 -6.84 -4.96 3.69
CA ILE A 151 -7.53 -4.87 2.39
C ILE A 151 -6.59 -5.40 1.30
N ARG A 152 -6.74 -6.69 0.94
CA ARG A 152 -5.83 -7.35 0.00
C ARG A 152 -6.11 -7.02 -1.46
N ASP A 153 -7.37 -6.73 -1.78
CA ASP A 153 -7.82 -6.53 -3.16
C ASP A 153 -8.08 -5.05 -3.51
N PHE A 154 -7.75 -4.12 -2.62
CA PHE A 154 -7.94 -2.70 -2.84
C PHE A 154 -6.60 -1.98 -2.95
N VAL A 155 -6.21 -1.68 -4.20
CA VAL A 155 -4.92 -1.08 -4.52
C VAL A 155 -5.13 0.34 -5.03
N ASP A 156 -4.61 1.31 -4.27
CA ASP A 156 -4.58 2.70 -4.68
C ASP A 156 -3.29 2.97 -5.49
N ALA A 157 -3.45 3.47 -6.72
CA ALA A 157 -2.34 3.73 -7.64
C ALA A 157 -1.29 4.70 -7.05
N ASP A 158 -1.72 5.61 -6.17
CA ASP A 158 -0.85 6.56 -5.49
C ASP A 158 0.04 5.92 -4.41
N GLU A 159 -0.29 4.70 -3.96
CA GLU A 159 0.54 3.95 -3.02
C GLU A 159 1.55 3.03 -3.72
N LEU A 160 1.22 2.49 -4.89
CA LEU A 160 2.11 1.62 -5.67
C LEU A 160 3.40 2.34 -6.13
N ASN A 161 3.32 3.62 -6.48
CA ASN A 161 4.42 4.36 -7.11
C ASN A 161 5.58 4.72 -6.18
N LYS A 162 5.42 4.65 -4.84
CA LYS A 162 6.46 5.05 -3.87
C LYS A 162 7.39 3.91 -3.40
N ALA A 163 7.08 2.66 -3.70
CA ALA A 163 7.92 1.51 -3.33
C ALA A 163 9.12 1.28 -4.29
N ASN A 164 9.43 2.23 -5.17
CA ASN A 164 10.47 2.12 -6.20
C ASN A 164 11.86 2.63 -5.77
N VAL A 165 12.11 2.87 -4.48
CA VAL A 165 13.46 3.21 -3.99
C VAL A 165 14.10 1.98 -3.38
N PHE A 166 14.52 1.05 -4.25
CA PHE A 166 15.70 0.25 -3.96
C PHE A 166 16.71 0.63 -5.05
N ASP A 167 17.58 1.59 -4.71
CA ASP A 167 18.83 1.81 -5.42
C ASP A 167 19.61 0.49 -5.37
N ILE A 168 19.61 -0.23 -6.48
CA ILE A 168 20.64 -1.23 -6.72
C ILE A 168 21.87 -0.42 -7.12
N THR A 169 22.65 0.00 -6.13
CA THR A 169 24.05 0.36 -6.34
C THR A 169 24.74 -0.90 -6.84
N VAL A 170 24.91 -1.00 -8.16
CA VAL A 170 25.82 -1.98 -8.75
C VAL A 170 27.21 -1.51 -8.35
N ASP A 171 27.80 -2.15 -7.35
CA ASP A 171 29.22 -2.03 -7.04
C ASP A 171 30.01 -2.34 -8.32
N LYS A 172 30.65 -1.31 -8.87
CA LYS A 172 31.50 -1.43 -10.07
C LYS A 172 32.94 -1.81 -9.73
N ASP A 173 33.24 -2.15 -8.49
CA ASP A 173 34.60 -2.45 -8.01
C ASP A 173 34.90 -3.94 -7.89
N LEU A 174 34.54 -4.74 -8.91
CA LEU A 174 35.27 -5.97 -9.18
C LEU A 174 36.34 -5.69 -10.24
N GLY A 175 37.44 -5.12 -9.76
CA GLY A 175 38.70 -5.05 -10.50
C GLY A 175 39.20 -6.46 -10.87
N PRO A 176 40.02 -6.60 -11.92
CA PRO A 176 40.44 -7.90 -12.42
C PRO A 176 41.22 -8.67 -11.35
N ALA A 177 40.89 -9.95 -11.20
CA ALA A 177 41.65 -10.87 -10.38
C ALA A 177 43.05 -11.03 -10.98
N ASP A 178 44.05 -10.48 -10.30
CA ASP A 178 45.46 -10.79 -10.55
C ASP A 178 45.68 -12.28 -10.28
N HIS A 179 45.83 -13.05 -11.36
CA HIS A 179 46.53 -14.32 -11.33
C HIS A 179 48.01 -14.01 -11.50
N ASN A 180 48.77 -14.07 -10.42
CA ASN A 180 50.22 -14.27 -10.51
C ASN A 180 50.57 -15.60 -9.84
N GLU A 181 51.26 -16.41 -10.65
CA GLU A 181 52.09 -17.56 -10.28
C GLU A 181 53.20 -17.18 -9.28
#